data_AF-A0AAD5IUV2-F1
#
_entry.id   AF-A0AAD5IUV2-F1
#
_cell.length_a   1.000
_cell.length_b   1.000
_cell.length_c   1.000
_cell.angle_alpha   90.00
_cell.angle_beta   90.00
_cell.angle_gamma   90.00
#
_symmetry.space_group_name_H-M   'P 1'
#
loop_
_entity.id
_entity.type
_entity.pdbx_description
1 polymer ?
#
loop_
_entity_poly.entity_id
_entity_poly.type
_entity_poly.pdbx_seq_one_letter_code
_entity_poly.pdbx_strand_id
1 'polypeptide(L)'
;MTMFDTHNPGAFVFGVLGNIISFIVFLAPIPTFYRIWKKKSTEGFHSVPYVVSLFSAMLWIYYATMKTDVSLLITINAFGCFIETLYIAIFIAFASKQARISALRLLIVMNFGGFCAILLLSHF
;
A
#
# COMPACT_ATOMS: atom_id res chain seq x y z
N MET A 1 -8.41 -0.42 26.59
CA MET A 1 -7.67 -0.61 25.33
C MET A 1 -7.09 0.74 24.95
N THR A 2 -5.83 0.99 25.29
CA THR A 2 -5.16 2.25 24.96
C THR A 2 -4.87 2.27 23.47
N MET A 3 -5.29 3.34 22.78
CA MET A 3 -5.12 3.46 21.33
C MET A 3 -3.65 3.59 20.93
N PHE A 4 -2.73 3.82 21.88
CA PHE A 4 -1.30 3.90 21.67
C PHE A 4 -0.57 3.18 22.80
N ASP A 5 0.49 2.45 22.47
CA ASP A 5 1.36 1.84 23.46
C ASP A 5 2.19 2.93 24.16
N THR A 6 1.66 3.45 25.25
CA THR A 6 2.33 4.48 26.06
C THR A 6 3.26 3.86 27.11
N HIS A 7 3.30 2.52 27.22
CA HIS A 7 4.14 1.81 28.18
C HIS A 7 5.62 1.79 27.76
N ASN A 8 5.91 1.93 26.47
CA ASN A 8 7.27 2.07 25.93
C ASN A 8 7.42 3.39 25.13
N PRO A 9 7.90 4.48 25.77
CA PRO A 9 8.05 5.78 25.12
C PRO A 9 8.93 5.76 23.87
N GLY A 10 9.97 4.91 23.85
CA GLY A 10 10.84 4.78 22.69
C GLY A 10 10.12 4.20 21.48
N ALA A 11 9.38 3.10 21.67
CA ALA A 11 8.59 2.48 20.61
C ALA A 11 7.52 3.45 20.05
N PHE A 12 6.87 4.23 20.92
CA PHE A 12 5.92 5.25 20.49
C PHE A 12 6.57 6.35 19.65
N VAL A 13 7.70 6.92 20.10
CA VAL A 13 8.43 7.97 19.35
C VAL A 13 8.88 7.46 17.98
N PHE A 14 9.47 6.26 17.91
CA PHE A 14 9.87 5.66 16.63
C PHE A 14 8.66 5.32 15.75
N GLY A 15 7.54 4.90 16.34
CA GLY A 15 6.30 4.66 15.62
C GLY A 15 5.75 5.93 14.96
N VAL A 16 5.76 7.05 15.66
CA VAL A 16 5.34 8.36 15.14
C VAL A 16 6.28 8.85 14.04
N LEU A 17 7.59 8.80 14.27
CA LEU A 17 8.59 9.19 13.26
C LEU A 17 8.48 8.31 12.00
N GLY A 18 8.30 7.00 12.18
CA GLY A 18 8.07 6.06 11.09
C GLY A 18 6.82 6.41 10.29
N ASN A 19 5.71 6.75 10.96
CA ASN A 19 4.48 7.19 10.29
C ASN A 19 4.70 8.45 9.44
N ILE A 20 5.40 9.46 9.96
CA ILE A 20 5.70 10.71 9.25
C ILE A 20 6.53 10.43 7.99
N ILE A 21 7.60 9.64 8.12
CA ILE A 21 8.48 9.30 7.00
C ILE A 21 7.73 8.48 5.95
N SER A 22 7.00 7.45 6.37
CA SER A 22 6.20 6.62 5.48
C SER A 22 5.14 7.44 4.73
N PHE A 23 4.50 8.41 5.39
CA PHE A 23 3.54 9.30 4.74
C PHE A 23 4.19 10.08 3.59
N ILE A 24 5.38 10.65 3.83
CA ILE A 24 6.13 11.38 2.79
C ILE A 24 6.53 10.42 1.65
N VAL A 25 7.00 9.21 1.97
CA VAL A 25 7.38 8.20 0.97
C VAL A 25 6.18 7.80 0.10
N PHE A 26 5.00 7.61 0.69
CA PHE A 26 3.77 7.31 -0.04
C PHE A 26 3.34 8.44 -0.99
N LEU A 27 3.67 9.68 -0.67
CA LEU A 27 3.41 10.84 -1.53
C LEU A 27 4.49 11.07 -2.60
N ALA A 28 5.66 10.42 -2.49
CA ALA A 28 6.77 10.60 -3.43
C ALA A 28 6.40 10.34 -4.90
N PRO A 29 5.50 9.41 -5.25
CA PRO A 29 5.06 9.20 -6.65
C PRO A 29 4.10 10.26 -7.20
N ILE A 30 3.60 11.22 -6.40
CA ILE A 30 2.64 12.24 -6.87
C ILE A 30 3.10 12.96 -8.14
N PRO A 31 4.35 13.47 -8.26
CA PRO A 31 4.79 14.14 -9.49
C PRO A 31 4.73 13.24 -10.72
N THR A 32 5.04 11.95 -10.55
CA THR A 32 4.93 10.93 -11.60
C THR A 32 3.49 10.75 -12.04
N PHE A 33 2.55 10.58 -11.10
CA PHE A 33 1.13 10.41 -11.45
C PHE A 33 0.46 11.67 -11.97
N TYR A 34 0.89 12.84 -11.51
CA TYR A 34 0.50 14.11 -12.08
C TYR A 34 0.91 14.19 -13.56
N ARG A 35 2.14 13.76 -13.89
CA ARG A 35 2.63 13.68 -15.28
C ARG A 35 1.78 12.71 -16.12
N ILE A 36 1.50 11.51 -15.60
CA ILE A 36 0.64 10.50 -16.26
C ILE A 36 -0.75 11.10 -16.55
N TRP A 37 -1.36 11.75 -15.56
CA TRP A 37 -2.68 12.37 -15.71
C TRP A 37 -2.68 13.51 -16.73
N LYS A 38 -1.64 14.35 -16.76
CA LYS A 38 -1.50 15.47 -17.70
C LYS A 38 -1.26 14.99 -19.13
N LYS A 39 -0.43 13.95 -19.30
CA LYS A 39 -0.07 13.38 -20.61
C LYS A 39 -1.05 12.34 -21.13
N LYS A 40 -1.98 11.88 -20.28
CA LYS A 40 -2.97 10.83 -20.60
C LYS A 40 -2.31 9.55 -21.10
N SER A 41 -1.09 9.28 -20.64
CA SER A 41 -0.26 8.15 -21.01
C SER A 41 0.68 7.81 -19.86
N THR A 42 0.98 6.53 -19.68
CA THR A 42 1.96 6.09 -18.66
C THR A 42 3.41 6.31 -19.10
N GLU A 43 3.69 6.77 -20.32
CA GLU A 43 5.04 7.17 -20.79
C GLU A 43 6.18 6.16 -20.49
N GLY A 44 5.87 4.88 -20.31
CA GLY A 44 6.83 3.82 -19.95
C GLY A 44 6.95 3.51 -18.45
N PHE A 45 6.24 4.23 -17.57
CA PHE A 45 6.14 3.87 -16.15
C PHE A 45 5.46 2.49 -15.98
N HIS A 46 5.89 1.76 -14.96
CA HIS A 46 5.38 0.43 -14.63
C HIS A 46 4.46 0.47 -13.40
N SER A 47 3.45 -0.40 -13.38
CA SER A 47 2.51 -0.53 -12.24
C SER A 47 3.07 -1.35 -11.08
N VAL A 48 4.13 -2.13 -11.31
CA VAL A 48 4.67 -3.11 -10.34
C VAL A 48 4.91 -2.51 -8.95
N PRO A 49 5.60 -1.36 -8.80
CA PRO A 49 5.88 -0.81 -7.48
C PRO A 49 4.61 -0.56 -6.67
N TYR A 50 3.58 -0.01 -7.30
CA TYR A 50 2.34 0.36 -6.63
C TYR A 50 1.51 -0.87 -6.22
N VAL A 51 1.45 -1.89 -7.10
CA VAL A 51 0.72 -3.13 -6.81
C VAL A 51 1.41 -3.94 -5.70
N VAL A 52 2.74 -3.94 -5.66
CA VAL A 52 3.53 -4.58 -4.60
C VAL A 52 3.40 -3.82 -3.28
N SER A 53 3.47 -2.49 -3.31
CA SER A 53 3.27 -1.66 -2.11
C SER A 53 1.88 -1.85 -1.51
N LEU A 54 0.83 -1.90 -2.33
CA LEU A 54 -0.53 -2.20 -1.87
C LEU A 54 -0.59 -3.56 -1.18
N PHE A 55 -0.02 -4.60 -1.79
CA PHE A 55 0.01 -5.93 -1.20
C PHE A 55 0.76 -5.95 0.14
N SER A 56 1.92 -5.27 0.21
CA SER A 56 2.68 -5.13 1.45
C SER A 56 1.88 -4.41 2.54
N ALA A 57 1.16 -3.33 2.20
CA ALA A 57 0.33 -2.60 3.16
C ALA A 57 -0.82 -3.47 3.69
N MET A 58 -1.46 -4.27 2.83
CA MET A 58 -2.48 -5.25 3.24
C MET A 58 -1.91 -6.29 4.21
N LEU A 59 -0.70 -6.81 3.94
CA LEU A 59 -0.03 -7.75 4.84
C LEU A 59 0.31 -7.13 6.20
N TRP A 60 0.75 -5.87 6.23
CA TRP A 60 1.03 -5.17 7.48
C TRP A 60 -0.23 -4.91 8.30
N ILE A 61 -1.36 -4.58 7.66
CA ILE A 61 -2.65 -4.48 8.33
C ILE A 61 -3.05 -5.84 8.90
N TYR A 62 -2.93 -6.91 8.13
CA TYR A 62 -3.23 -8.26 8.61
C TYR A 62 -2.35 -8.68 9.78
N TYR A 63 -1.05 -8.43 9.69
CA TYR A 63 -0.12 -8.65 10.81
C TYR A 63 -0.56 -7.88 12.06
N ALA A 64 -1.00 -6.63 11.89
CA ALA A 64 -1.44 -5.79 12.99
C ALA A 64 -2.74 -6.28 13.64
N THR A 65 -3.59 -7.04 12.94
CA THR A 65 -4.75 -7.68 13.59
C THR A 65 -4.37 -8.85 14.49
N MET A 66 -3.16 -9.39 14.34
CA MET A 66 -2.64 -10.49 15.17
C MET A 66 -1.80 -10.02 16.37
N LYS A 67 -1.56 -8.72 16.50
CA LYS A 67 -0.75 -8.10 17.57
C LYS A 67 -1.56 -7.05 18.32
N THR A 68 -1.37 -6.95 19.63
CA THR A 68 -1.92 -5.84 20.41
C THR A 68 -1.03 -4.60 20.29
N ASP A 69 -1.61 -3.43 20.53
CA ASP A 69 -0.90 -2.16 20.71
C ASP A 69 -0.09 -1.63 19.49
N VAL A 70 -0.35 -2.14 18.29
CA VAL A 70 0.29 -1.73 17.02
C VAL A 70 -0.59 -0.79 16.17
N SER A 71 -1.37 0.08 16.80
CA SER A 71 -2.31 0.99 16.11
C SER A 71 -1.65 1.90 15.06
N LEU A 72 -0.46 2.42 15.35
CA LEU A 72 0.33 3.27 14.44
C LEU A 72 0.73 2.54 13.14
N LEU A 73 0.82 1.21 13.19
CA LEU A 73 1.09 0.40 12.01
C LEU A 73 -0.17 0.26 11.13
N ILE A 74 -1.34 0.15 11.75
CA ILE A 74 -2.64 0.13 11.06
C ILE A 74 -2.87 1.47 10.36
N THR A 75 -2.68 2.59 11.05
CA THR A 75 -2.97 3.93 10.51
C THR A 75 -2.18 4.22 9.24
N ILE A 76 -0.86 3.97 9.26
CA ILE A 76 0.00 4.29 8.11
C ILE A 76 -0.23 3.36 6.93
N ASN A 77 -0.45 2.06 7.18
CA ASN A 77 -0.69 1.12 6.10
C ASN A 77 -2.11 1.25 5.53
N ALA A 78 -3.11 1.68 6.32
CA ALA A 78 -4.42 2.03 5.80
C ALA A 78 -4.34 3.24 4.86
N PHE A 79 -3.57 4.26 5.21
CA PHE A 79 -3.26 5.38 4.31
C PHE A 79 -2.52 4.91 3.05
N GLY A 80 -1.53 4.01 3.21
CA GLY A 80 -0.82 3.36 2.12
C GLY A 80 -1.76 2.62 1.16
N CYS A 81 -2.68 1.81 1.67
CA CYS A 81 -3.68 1.12 0.86
C CYS A 81 -4.54 2.10 0.05
N PHE A 82 -4.96 3.21 0.66
CA PHE A 82 -5.74 4.23 -0.02
C PHE A 82 -4.97 4.90 -1.16
N ILE A 83 -3.76 5.39 -0.91
CA ILE A 83 -3.00 6.14 -1.91
C ILE A 83 -2.48 5.24 -3.04
N GLU A 84 -2.04 4.01 -2.74
CA GLU A 84 -1.59 3.05 -3.75
C GLU A 84 -2.74 2.60 -4.64
N THR A 85 -3.95 2.46 -4.07
CA THR A 85 -5.16 2.18 -4.85
C THR A 85 -5.46 3.33 -5.82
N LEU A 86 -5.32 4.59 -5.39
CA LEU A 86 -5.47 5.75 -6.28
C LEU A 86 -4.44 5.75 -7.41
N TYR A 87 -3.17 5.48 -7.11
CA TYR A 87 -2.11 5.35 -8.10
C TYR A 87 -2.42 4.26 -9.12
N ILE A 88 -2.80 3.07 -8.67
CA ILE A 88 -3.17 1.95 -9.54
C ILE A 88 -4.38 2.30 -10.42
N ALA A 89 -5.40 2.98 -9.86
CA ALA A 89 -6.57 3.41 -10.62
C ALA A 89 -6.20 4.40 -11.73
N ILE A 90 -5.37 5.40 -11.44
CA ILE A 90 -4.86 6.36 -12.44
C ILE A 90 -4.02 5.64 -13.49
N PHE A 91 -3.15 4.72 -13.08
CA PHE A 91 -2.33 3.92 -13.98
C PHE A 91 -3.21 3.14 -14.96
N ILE A 92 -4.20 2.40 -14.46
CA ILE A 92 -5.12 1.59 -15.28
C ILE A 92 -5.88 2.48 -16.27
N ALA A 93 -6.32 3.66 -15.86
CA ALA A 93 -7.06 4.59 -16.72
C ALA A 93 -6.25 5.03 -17.95
N PHE A 94 -4.96 5.32 -17.78
CA PHE A 94 -4.11 5.90 -18.83
C PHE A 94 -3.09 4.94 -19.45
N ALA A 95 -2.97 3.71 -18.94
CA ALA A 95 -2.07 2.70 -19.49
C ALA A 95 -2.53 2.20 -20.87
N SER A 96 -1.56 1.82 -21.70
CA SER A 96 -1.79 1.08 -22.94
C SER A 96 -2.47 -0.26 -22.65
N LYS A 97 -3.16 -0.84 -23.64
CA LYS A 97 -3.90 -2.10 -23.47
C LYS A 97 -3.03 -3.21 -22.87
N GLN A 98 -1.81 -3.39 -23.37
CA GLN A 98 -0.86 -4.39 -22.88
C GLN A 98 -0.49 -4.13 -21.40
N ALA A 99 -0.07 -2.90 -21.07
CA ALA A 99 0.35 -2.54 -19.72
C ALA A 99 -0.81 -2.61 -18.71
N ARG A 100 -2.02 -2.23 -19.14
CA ARG A 100 -3.25 -2.33 -18.34
C ARG A 100 -3.59 -3.77 -17.99
N ILE A 101 -3.55 -4.68 -18.98
CA ILE A 101 -3.80 -6.11 -18.75
C ILE A 101 -2.76 -6.68 -17.79
N SER A 102 -1.48 -6.36 -17.97
CA SER A 102 -0.42 -6.79 -17.06
C SER A 102 -0.63 -6.26 -15.63
N ALA A 103 -1.02 -4.99 -15.49
CA ALA A 103 -1.30 -4.38 -14.18
C ALA A 103 -2.50 -5.05 -13.49
N LEU A 104 -3.60 -5.27 -14.21
CA LEU A 104 -4.79 -5.96 -13.69
C LEU A 104 -4.48 -7.41 -13.30
N ARG A 105 -3.72 -8.13 -14.13
CA ARG A 105 -3.29 -9.50 -13.84
C ARG A 105 -2.47 -9.55 -12.56
N LEU A 106 -1.49 -8.65 -12.41
CA LEU A 106 -0.67 -8.58 -11.21
C LEU A 106 -1.50 -8.22 -9.97
N LEU A 107 -2.42 -7.26 -10.10
CA LEU A 107 -3.32 -6.86 -9.01
C LEU A 107 -4.18 -8.05 -8.55
N ILE A 108 -4.82 -8.76 -9.48
CA ILE A 108 -5.68 -9.91 -9.17
C ILE A 108 -4.86 -11.05 -8.56
N VAL A 109 -3.77 -11.46 -9.20
CA VAL A 109 -2.99 -12.62 -8.75
C VAL A 109 -2.37 -12.35 -7.38
N MET A 110 -1.81 -11.15 -7.16
CA MET A 110 -1.06 -10.87 -5.93
C MET A 110 -1.97 -10.40 -4.79
N ASN A 111 -2.81 -9.38 -5.02
CA ASN A 111 -3.58 -8.75 -3.94
C ASN A 111 -4.86 -9.51 -3.60
N PHE A 112 -5.46 -10.25 -4.54
CA PHE A 112 -6.61 -11.09 -4.23
C PHE A 112 -6.18 -12.55 -4.06
N GLY A 113 -5.54 -13.13 -5.08
CA GLY A 113 -5.11 -14.53 -5.02
C GLY A 113 -4.11 -14.80 -3.89
N GLY A 114 -2.99 -14.07 -3.89
CA GLY A 114 -1.94 -14.21 -2.88
C GLY A 114 -2.41 -13.89 -1.46
N PHE A 115 -3.15 -12.78 -1.29
CA PHE A 115 -3.66 -12.40 0.02
C PHE A 115 -4.67 -13.41 0.57
N CYS A 116 -5.66 -13.83 -0.25
CA CYS A 116 -6.62 -14.86 0.16
C CYS A 116 -5.93 -16.18 0.51
N ALA A 117 -4.91 -16.60 -0.26
CA ALA A 117 -4.15 -17.79 0.05
C ALA A 117 -3.44 -17.69 1.40
N ILE A 118 -2.83 -16.54 1.71
CA ILE A 118 -2.19 -16.30 3.01
C ILE A 118 -3.22 -16.40 4.14
N LEU A 119 -4.37 -15.71 4.02
CA LEU A 119 -5.43 -15.76 5.02
C LEU A 119 -5.93 -17.20 5.26
N LEU A 120 -6.16 -17.96 4.19
CA LEU A 120 -6.60 -19.34 4.32
C LEU A 120 -5.54 -20.19 5.04
N LEU A 121 -4.27 -20.08 4.64
CA LEU A 121 -3.20 -20.89 5.20
C LEU A 121 -2.83 -20.53 6.64
N SER A 122 -3.06 -19.28 7.08
CA SER A 122 -2.75 -18.82 8.43
C SER A 122 -3.86 -19.12 9.45
N HIS A 123 -5.04 -19.55 9.01
CA HIS A 123 -6.18 -19.88 9.87
C HIS A 123 -6.32 -21.39 10.17
N PHE A 124 -5.28 -22.19 9.91
CA PHE A 124 -5.18 -23.61 10.27
C PHE A 124 -4.08 -23.88 11.29
#